data_AF-A0A1H9RJ55-F1
#
_entry.id   AF-A0A1H9RJ55-F1
#
_cell.length_a   1.000
_cell.length_b   1.000
_cell.length_c   1.000
_cell.angle_alpha   90.00
_cell.angle_beta   90.00
_cell.angle_gamma   90.00
#
_symmetry.space_group_name_H-M   'P 1'
#
loop_
_entity.id
_entity.type
_entity.pdbx_description
1 polymer ?
#
loop_
_entity_poly.entity_id
_entity_poly.type
_entity_poly.pdbx_seq_one_letter_code
_entity_poly.pdbx_strand_id
1 'polypeptide(L)'
;MPSGVHRTHHLECDGFAEECRSLLESVLPDATTAVVWLQEDELEMEPDGDDCRRTWTAVRDRFERFPGADRNGTTAWRVPTTTAPGRDALFELVALTDGIAGSHFVFRFELRDGDTPVLDAIPHHADAGVDATLLGDEIRSGEIVGLSEHDACLVPTETRFEWVAEDRRWAIRGGSLCVETLDGRTESCYGLTNVEGARIGDDGTVLALAWDPGELPDDAVGTLLSWIADKLYNPPPAVSCETLERARAVEAYLQELLAAYDGREI
;
A
#
# COMPACT_ATOMS: atom_id res chain seq x y z
N MET A 1 -7.66 12.26 -21.55
CA MET A 1 -7.75 11.45 -20.32
C MET A 1 -6.58 11.87 -19.45
N PRO A 2 -6.76 12.23 -18.18
CA PRO A 2 -5.60 12.47 -17.34
C PRO A 2 -4.84 11.15 -17.25
N SER A 3 -3.56 11.16 -17.62
CA SER A 3 -2.65 10.04 -17.47
C SER A 3 -2.60 9.68 -15.99
N GLY A 4 -3.16 8.54 -15.61
CA GLY A 4 -2.95 8.00 -14.26
C GLY A 4 -1.46 7.81 -14.01
N VAL A 5 -1.05 7.85 -12.74
CA VAL A 5 0.32 7.49 -12.36
C VAL A 5 0.67 6.13 -12.96
N HIS A 6 1.82 6.04 -13.61
CA HIS A 6 2.39 4.76 -13.98
C HIS A 6 3.00 4.14 -12.72
N ARG A 7 2.13 3.58 -11.86
CA ARG A 7 2.52 3.03 -10.56
C ARG A 7 3.45 1.83 -10.78
N THR A 8 4.74 2.08 -10.65
CA THR A 8 5.78 1.05 -10.72
C THR A 8 5.94 0.29 -9.41
N HIS A 9 5.65 0.96 -8.27
CA HIS A 9 5.73 0.36 -6.94
C HIS A 9 4.46 0.68 -6.14
N HIS A 10 4.14 -0.20 -5.21
CA HIS A 10 3.09 -0.06 -4.21
C HIS A 10 3.71 -0.10 -2.81
N LEU A 11 3.11 0.59 -1.85
CA LEU A 11 3.51 0.57 -0.45
C LEU A 11 2.89 -0.63 0.27
N GLU A 12 3.71 -1.55 0.75
CA GLU A 12 3.30 -2.59 1.69
C GLU A 12 3.64 -2.12 3.11
N CYS A 13 2.64 -2.10 4.00
CA CYS A 13 2.75 -1.64 5.38
C CYS A 13 1.58 -2.15 6.23
N ASP A 14 1.77 -2.25 7.54
CA ASP A 14 0.69 -2.51 8.50
C ASP A 14 0.03 -1.22 9.03
N GLY A 15 0.80 -0.13 9.14
CA GLY A 15 0.41 1.12 9.82
C GLY A 15 0.01 2.30 8.93
N PHE A 16 -0.58 2.08 7.74
CA PHE A 16 -0.66 3.01 6.58
C PHE A 16 -0.39 4.51 6.80
N ALA A 17 -1.05 5.18 7.75
CA ALA A 17 -0.89 6.61 7.96
C ALA A 17 0.57 7.03 8.26
N GLU A 18 1.29 6.26 9.09
CA GLU A 18 2.67 6.57 9.46
C GLU A 18 3.63 6.28 8.30
N GLU A 19 3.52 5.13 7.64
CA GLU A 19 4.42 4.75 6.56
C GLU A 19 4.12 5.50 5.26
N CYS A 20 2.86 5.85 5.01
CA CYS A 20 2.50 6.74 3.90
C CYS A 20 3.05 8.16 4.12
N ARG A 21 3.16 8.62 5.38
CA ARG A 21 3.85 9.86 5.71
C ARG A 21 5.36 9.74 5.45
N SER A 22 5.98 8.64 5.83
CA SER A 22 7.40 8.37 5.54
C SER A 22 7.68 8.35 4.04
N LEU A 23 6.83 7.67 3.26
CA LEU A 23 6.86 7.69 1.80
C LEU A 23 6.66 9.10 1.22
N LEU A 24 5.73 9.88 1.79
CA LEU A 24 5.53 11.26 1.38
C LEU A 24 6.80 12.09 1.60
N GLU A 25 7.49 11.91 2.73
CA GLU A 25 8.74 12.61 3.05
C GLU A 25 9.87 12.24 2.07
N SER A 26 9.98 10.97 1.67
CA SER A 26 11.01 10.52 0.71
C SER A 26 10.77 11.00 -0.72
N VAL A 27 9.51 11.13 -1.15
CA VAL A 27 9.16 11.58 -2.52
C VAL A 27 9.09 13.10 -2.66
N LEU A 28 8.86 13.83 -1.56
CA LEU A 28 8.71 15.28 -1.55
C LEU A 28 9.81 16.07 -2.28
N PRO A 29 11.11 15.70 -2.20
CA PRO A 29 12.18 16.40 -2.91
C PRO A 29 12.01 16.42 -4.44
N ASP A 30 11.34 15.40 -5.00
CA ASP A 30 11.10 15.25 -6.44
C ASP A 30 9.75 15.86 -6.88
N ALA A 31 8.99 16.46 -5.95
CA ALA A 31 7.67 17.01 -6.21
C ALA A 31 7.63 18.55 -6.13
N THR A 32 6.89 19.16 -7.06
CA THR A 32 6.68 20.61 -7.12
C THR A 32 5.33 21.07 -6.57
N THR A 33 4.32 20.19 -6.64
CA THR A 33 2.94 20.46 -6.21
C THR A 33 2.32 19.21 -5.62
N ALA A 34 1.41 19.39 -4.66
CA ALA A 34 0.49 18.35 -4.20
C ALA A 34 -0.93 18.69 -4.61
N VAL A 35 -1.71 17.68 -5.01
CA VAL A 35 -3.15 17.79 -5.23
C VAL A 35 -3.84 16.88 -4.24
N VAL A 36 -4.79 17.42 -3.48
CA VAL A 36 -5.61 16.68 -2.53
C VAL A 36 -7.06 16.71 -2.98
N TRP A 37 -7.74 15.57 -2.89
CA TRP A 37 -9.18 15.45 -3.11
C TRP A 37 -9.83 15.28 -1.76
N LEU A 38 -10.72 16.21 -1.41
CA LEU A 38 -11.37 16.26 -0.11
C LEU A 38 -12.84 15.88 -0.23
N GLN A 39 -13.31 15.02 0.67
CA GLN A 39 -14.72 14.66 0.81
C GLN A 39 -15.34 15.48 1.94
N GLU A 40 -15.83 16.69 1.64
CA GLU A 40 -16.25 17.67 2.66
C GLU A 40 -17.41 17.19 3.56
N ASP A 41 -18.21 16.22 3.12
CA ASP A 41 -19.26 15.62 3.96
C ASP A 41 -18.69 14.91 5.20
N GLU A 42 -17.45 14.43 5.16
CA GLU A 42 -16.75 13.78 6.29
C GLU A 42 -16.45 14.75 7.44
N LEU A 43 -16.50 16.07 7.21
CA LEU A 43 -16.27 17.08 8.24
C LEU A 43 -17.33 17.06 9.35
N GLU A 44 -18.50 16.47 9.09
CA GLU A 44 -19.60 16.33 10.05
C GLU A 44 -19.67 14.94 10.68
N MET A 45 -18.74 14.05 10.35
CA MET A 45 -18.76 12.65 10.77
C MET A 45 -17.99 12.44 12.08
N GLU A 46 -18.45 11.49 12.89
CA GLU A 46 -17.75 11.02 14.10
C GLU A 46 -16.82 9.86 13.76
N PRO A 47 -15.73 9.62 14.51
CA PRO A 47 -15.34 10.31 15.76
C PRO A 47 -14.50 11.59 15.58
N ASP A 48 -13.95 11.85 14.40
CA ASP A 48 -12.86 12.81 14.19
C ASP A 48 -13.14 13.92 13.16
N GLY A 49 -14.39 14.09 12.71
CA GLY A 49 -14.78 15.15 11.76
C GLY A 49 -14.54 16.57 12.29
N ASP A 50 -14.65 16.80 13.60
CA ASP A 50 -14.31 18.09 14.22
C ASP A 50 -12.82 18.43 14.11
N ASP A 51 -11.94 17.42 14.20
CA ASP A 51 -10.50 17.57 13.99
C ASP A 51 -10.22 17.86 12.51
N CYS A 52 -10.87 17.14 11.59
CA CYS A 52 -10.80 17.41 10.15
C CYS A 52 -11.21 18.84 9.82
N ARG A 53 -12.33 19.31 10.39
CA ARG A 53 -12.87 20.66 10.17
C ARG A 53 -11.91 21.73 10.67
N ARG A 54 -11.36 21.52 11.87
CA ARG A 54 -10.39 22.45 12.48
C ARG A 54 -9.12 22.55 11.65
N THR A 55 -8.53 21.41 11.28
CA THR A 55 -7.31 21.35 10.48
C THR A 55 -7.53 21.97 9.10
N TRP A 56 -8.61 21.58 8.39
CA TRP A 56 -8.90 22.14 7.08
C TRP A 56 -9.10 23.67 7.14
N THR A 57 -9.83 24.16 8.13
CA THR A 57 -10.02 25.62 8.31
C THR A 57 -8.71 26.36 8.52
N ALA A 58 -7.74 25.74 9.22
CA ALA A 58 -6.44 26.34 9.52
C ALA A 58 -5.53 26.44 8.29
N VAL A 59 -5.57 25.45 7.38
CA VAL A 59 -4.65 25.37 6.25
C VAL A 59 -5.24 25.77 4.90
N ARG A 60 -6.57 25.85 4.79
CA ARG A 60 -7.29 26.06 3.52
C ARG A 60 -6.83 27.28 2.73
N ASP A 61 -6.41 28.36 3.40
CA ASP A 61 -5.92 29.58 2.74
C ASP A 61 -4.64 29.35 1.91
N ARG A 62 -3.92 28.26 2.18
CA ARG A 62 -2.71 27.84 1.45
C ARG A 62 -3.00 27.00 0.22
N PHE A 63 -4.23 26.49 0.13
CA PHE A 63 -4.68 25.69 -0.98
C PHE A 63 -5.43 26.55 -1.98
N GLU A 64 -5.10 26.36 -3.25
CA GLU A 64 -5.88 26.92 -4.35
C GLU A 64 -6.85 25.86 -4.86
N ARG A 65 -8.05 26.30 -5.26
CA ARG A 65 -8.98 25.40 -5.91
C ARG A 65 -8.36 24.91 -7.22
N PHE A 66 -8.38 23.60 -7.46
CA PHE A 66 -7.89 23.01 -8.71
C PHE A 66 -9.06 22.69 -9.64
N PRO A 67 -9.47 23.63 -10.53
CA PRO A 67 -10.63 23.43 -11.38
C PRO A 67 -10.35 22.33 -12.42
N GLY A 68 -11.32 21.44 -12.63
CA GLY A 68 -11.27 20.40 -13.66
C GLY A 68 -10.90 19.00 -13.19
N ALA A 69 -10.78 18.77 -11.88
CA ALA A 69 -10.40 17.47 -11.31
C ALA A 69 -11.37 16.91 -10.26
N ASP A 70 -12.51 17.55 -10.03
CA ASP A 70 -13.53 17.00 -9.13
C ASP A 70 -14.06 15.68 -9.65
N ARG A 71 -14.20 14.72 -8.74
CA ARG A 71 -14.68 13.39 -9.09
C ARG A 71 -15.34 12.74 -7.88
N ASN A 72 -16.39 11.96 -8.13
CA ASN A 72 -17.02 11.11 -7.10
C ASN A 72 -17.43 11.86 -5.81
N GLY A 73 -17.91 13.10 -5.93
CA GLY A 73 -18.32 13.90 -4.76
C GLY A 73 -17.19 14.61 -4.01
N THR A 74 -15.94 14.48 -4.47
CA THR A 74 -14.78 15.16 -3.86
C THR A 74 -14.43 16.48 -4.54
N THR A 75 -13.88 17.41 -3.77
CA THR A 75 -13.35 18.70 -4.26
C THR A 75 -11.83 18.67 -4.31
N ALA A 76 -11.26 19.03 -5.47
CA ALA A 76 -9.81 19.01 -5.68
C ALA A 76 -9.14 20.35 -5.31
N TRP A 77 -8.05 20.29 -4.56
CA TRP A 77 -7.28 21.44 -4.10
C TRP A 77 -5.79 21.21 -4.34
N ARG A 78 -5.05 22.28 -4.63
CA ARG A 78 -3.60 22.21 -4.88
C ARG A 78 -2.82 23.08 -3.92
N VAL A 79 -1.61 22.63 -3.57
CA VAL A 79 -0.65 23.38 -2.75
C VAL A 79 0.77 23.20 -3.30
N PRO A 80 1.59 24.26 -3.38
CA PRO A 80 2.99 24.12 -3.81
C PRO A 80 3.85 23.44 -2.74
N THR A 81 4.53 22.34 -3.08
CA THR A 81 5.46 21.62 -2.18
C THR A 81 6.87 22.21 -2.19
N THR A 82 7.16 23.15 -3.10
CA THR A 82 8.43 23.87 -3.16
C THR A 82 8.61 24.88 -2.03
N THR A 83 7.55 25.22 -1.30
CA THR A 83 7.58 26.18 -0.19
C THR A 83 7.38 25.49 1.16
N ALA A 84 8.09 25.92 2.21
CA ALA A 84 7.90 25.37 3.55
C ALA A 84 6.43 25.46 4.02
N PRO A 85 5.73 26.59 3.90
CA PRO A 85 4.37 26.67 4.39
C PRO A 85 3.36 25.81 3.60
N GLY A 86 3.66 25.50 2.33
CA GLY A 86 2.84 24.56 1.55
C GLY A 86 3.09 23.10 1.94
N ARG A 87 4.34 22.75 2.26
CA ARG A 87 4.68 21.43 2.82
C ARG A 87 4.03 21.23 4.18
N ASP A 88 4.15 22.19 5.08
CA ASP A 88 3.56 22.12 6.42
C ASP A 88 2.04 21.88 6.34
N ALA A 89 1.36 22.64 5.47
CA ALA A 89 -0.07 22.51 5.23
C ALA A 89 -0.47 21.14 4.66
N LEU A 90 0.36 20.57 3.77
CA LEU A 90 0.15 19.21 3.26
C LEU A 90 0.31 18.16 4.37
N PHE A 91 1.36 18.25 5.17
CA PHE A 91 1.60 17.31 6.27
C PHE A 91 0.52 17.39 7.35
N GLU A 92 -0.01 18.57 7.64
CA GLU A 92 -1.15 18.73 8.55
C GLU A 92 -2.41 18.01 8.02
N LEU A 93 -2.69 18.07 6.72
CA LEU A 93 -3.80 17.31 6.13
C LEU A 93 -3.54 15.81 6.15
N VAL A 94 -2.37 15.37 5.69
CA VAL A 94 -2.05 13.94 5.61
C VAL A 94 -2.03 13.29 7.00
N ALA A 95 -1.69 14.03 8.06
CA ALA A 95 -1.80 13.53 9.44
C ALA A 95 -3.23 13.14 9.86
N LEU A 96 -4.28 13.69 9.21
CA LEU A 96 -5.66 13.28 9.49
C LEU A 96 -5.95 11.84 9.05
N THR A 97 -5.13 11.25 8.17
CA THR A 97 -5.36 9.91 7.63
C THR A 97 -5.24 8.79 8.67
N ASP A 98 -4.68 9.08 9.84
CA ASP A 98 -4.66 8.19 11.01
C ASP A 98 -6.06 8.05 11.66
N GLY A 99 -6.97 8.99 11.40
CA GLY A 99 -8.34 8.97 11.87
C GLY A 99 -9.31 8.24 10.93
N ILE A 100 -10.46 7.81 11.45
CA ILE A 100 -11.49 7.11 10.68
C ILE A 100 -12.12 8.06 9.66
N ALA A 101 -12.75 9.15 10.10
CA ALA A 101 -13.32 10.15 9.22
C ALA A 101 -12.22 10.87 8.42
N GLY A 102 -11.05 11.09 9.02
CA GLY A 102 -9.91 11.73 8.38
C GLY A 102 -9.36 10.99 7.16
N SER A 103 -9.27 9.65 7.21
CA SER A 103 -8.88 8.81 6.06
C SER A 103 -9.84 8.88 4.86
N HIS A 104 -11.13 9.16 5.13
CA HIS A 104 -12.15 9.39 4.10
C HIS A 104 -12.22 10.86 3.67
N PHE A 105 -11.97 11.79 4.60
CA PHE A 105 -11.92 13.22 4.32
C PHE A 105 -10.79 13.55 3.36
N VAL A 106 -9.56 13.09 3.65
CA VAL A 106 -8.45 13.12 2.70
C VAL A 106 -8.58 11.92 1.76
N PHE A 107 -9.60 11.99 0.90
CA PHE A 107 -10.04 10.87 0.07
C PHE A 107 -8.92 10.32 -0.83
N ARG A 108 -8.09 11.21 -1.39
CA ARG A 108 -6.93 10.89 -2.22
C ARG A 108 -5.96 12.06 -2.21
N PHE A 109 -4.67 11.78 -2.35
CA PHE A 109 -3.70 12.82 -2.68
C PHE A 109 -2.65 12.34 -3.67
N GLU A 110 -2.09 13.29 -4.42
CA GLU A 110 -1.01 13.05 -5.38
C GLU A 110 0.12 14.06 -5.15
N LEU A 111 1.37 13.60 -5.26
CA LEU A 111 2.50 14.48 -5.51
C LEU A 111 2.81 14.53 -7.00
N ARG A 112 3.22 15.71 -7.50
CA ARG A 112 3.46 15.95 -8.92
C ARG A 112 4.76 16.72 -9.18
N ASP A 113 5.51 16.30 -10.18
CA ASP A 113 6.53 17.12 -10.85
C ASP A 113 5.91 17.81 -12.06
N GLY A 114 5.68 19.12 -11.95
CA GLY A 114 4.83 19.85 -12.87
C GLY A 114 3.43 19.23 -12.97
N ASP A 115 3.05 18.78 -14.17
CA ASP A 115 1.78 18.11 -14.42
C ASP A 115 1.88 16.58 -14.33
N THR A 116 3.05 16.01 -14.05
CA THR A 116 3.27 14.57 -14.01
C THR A 116 3.15 14.04 -12.58
N PRO A 117 2.19 13.15 -12.29
CA PRO A 117 2.05 12.61 -10.95
C PRO A 117 3.13 11.55 -10.66
N VAL A 118 3.79 11.65 -9.51
CA VAL A 118 4.91 10.79 -9.07
C VAL A 118 4.53 9.89 -7.89
N LEU A 119 3.58 10.32 -7.06
CA LEU A 119 2.97 9.54 -5.99
C LEU A 119 1.45 9.70 -6.07
N ASP A 120 0.73 8.63 -5.79
CA ASP A 120 -0.72 8.60 -5.64
C ASP A 120 -1.11 7.74 -4.44
N ALA A 121 -1.94 8.29 -3.57
CA ALA A 121 -2.39 7.61 -2.35
C ALA A 121 -3.89 7.79 -2.12
N ILE A 122 -4.54 6.73 -1.66
CA ILE A 122 -5.97 6.65 -1.35
C ILE A 122 -6.09 6.09 0.09
N PRO A 123 -6.07 6.97 1.11
CA PRO A 123 -5.87 6.56 2.50
C PRO A 123 -6.89 5.56 3.06
N HIS A 124 -8.18 5.77 2.84
CA HIS A 124 -9.23 4.84 3.29
C HIS A 124 -9.19 3.46 2.60
N HIS A 125 -8.36 3.29 1.57
CA HIS A 125 -8.07 1.99 0.96
C HIS A 125 -6.72 1.41 1.40
N ALA A 126 -5.97 2.12 2.24
CA ALA A 126 -4.58 1.83 2.58
C ALA A 126 -3.71 1.55 1.33
N ASP A 127 -3.96 2.31 0.25
CA ASP A 127 -3.29 2.14 -1.04
C ASP A 127 -2.43 3.36 -1.34
N ALA A 128 -1.13 3.15 -1.57
CA ALA A 128 -0.22 4.17 -2.04
C ALA A 128 0.75 3.59 -3.06
N GLY A 129 1.06 4.34 -4.11
CA GLY A 129 2.00 3.91 -5.13
C GLY A 129 2.77 5.05 -5.75
N VAL A 130 3.94 4.71 -6.29
CA VAL A 130 4.88 5.67 -6.89
C VAL A 130 5.31 5.27 -8.29
N ASP A 131 5.70 6.27 -9.07
CA ASP A 131 6.45 6.08 -10.31
C ASP A 131 7.94 6.27 -10.02
N ALA A 132 8.62 5.18 -9.65
CA ALA A 132 10.06 5.14 -9.38
C ALA A 132 10.92 5.56 -10.58
N THR A 133 10.38 5.58 -11.80
CA THR A 133 11.14 6.07 -12.97
C THR A 133 11.29 7.60 -12.97
N LEU A 134 10.53 8.28 -12.12
CA LEU A 134 10.51 9.73 -11.98
C LEU A 134 11.15 10.20 -10.65
N LEU A 135 11.64 9.28 -9.83
CA LEU A 135 12.25 9.57 -8.53
C LEU A 135 13.77 9.50 -8.59
N GLY A 136 14.43 10.03 -7.57
CA GLY A 136 15.88 9.92 -7.39
C GLY A 136 16.40 8.49 -7.21
N ASP A 137 17.72 8.35 -7.09
CA ASP A 137 18.42 7.04 -7.04
C ASP A 137 18.05 6.13 -5.85
N GLU A 138 17.30 6.66 -4.87
CA GLU A 138 16.89 5.96 -3.65
C GLU A 138 15.79 4.93 -3.91
N ILE A 139 14.90 5.16 -4.89
CA ILE A 139 13.81 4.25 -5.24
C ILE A 139 13.99 3.84 -6.70
N ARG A 140 14.52 2.64 -6.93
CA ARG A 140 14.82 2.14 -8.27
C ARG A 140 13.74 1.21 -8.79
N SER A 141 13.46 1.32 -10.08
CA SER A 141 12.44 0.50 -10.70
C SER A 141 12.75 -0.98 -10.64
N GLY A 142 11.85 -1.78 -10.05
CA GLY A 142 11.93 -3.24 -10.03
C GLY A 142 12.69 -3.82 -8.82
N GLU A 143 13.15 -2.96 -7.91
CA GLU A 143 13.76 -3.37 -6.64
C GLU A 143 12.71 -3.30 -5.52
N ILE A 144 12.84 -4.17 -4.51
CA ILE A 144 12.10 -3.99 -3.25
C ILE A 144 12.89 -3.00 -2.40
N VAL A 145 12.24 -1.94 -1.94
CA VAL A 145 12.90 -0.83 -1.23
C VAL A 145 12.28 -0.68 0.16
N GLY A 146 13.03 -1.01 1.21
CA GLY A 146 12.58 -0.81 2.59
C GLY A 146 12.49 0.67 2.96
N LEU A 147 11.48 1.03 3.76
CA LEU A 147 11.38 2.35 4.37
C LEU A 147 12.06 2.32 5.73
N SER A 148 13.16 3.06 5.87
CA SER A 148 13.98 3.01 7.09
C SER A 148 13.17 3.39 8.32
N GLU A 149 13.34 2.62 9.41
CA GLU A 149 12.66 2.81 10.70
C GLU A 149 11.15 2.48 10.71
N HIS A 150 10.64 1.89 9.63
CA HIS A 150 9.25 1.44 9.53
C HIS A 150 9.17 -0.03 9.11
N ASP A 151 8.13 -0.72 9.57
CA ASP A 151 7.76 -2.05 9.08
C ASP A 151 6.99 -1.89 7.75
N ALA A 152 7.71 -1.43 6.72
CA ALA A 152 7.16 -1.15 5.41
C ALA A 152 8.20 -1.16 4.30
N CYS A 153 7.73 -1.46 3.09
CA CYS A 153 8.56 -1.40 1.90
C CYS A 153 7.75 -1.02 0.66
N LEU A 154 8.45 -0.53 -0.35
CA LEU A 154 7.93 -0.39 -1.71
C LEU A 154 8.22 -1.67 -2.49
N VAL A 155 7.17 -2.28 -3.04
CA VAL A 155 7.26 -3.49 -3.87
C VAL A 155 6.90 -3.18 -5.32
N PRO A 156 7.56 -3.81 -6.30
CA PRO A 156 7.18 -3.65 -7.71
C PRO A 156 5.73 -4.10 -7.97
N THR A 157 4.98 -3.33 -8.75
CA THR A 157 3.59 -3.66 -9.12
C THR A 157 3.48 -4.76 -10.18
N GLU A 158 4.57 -5.01 -10.92
CA GLU A 158 4.62 -6.05 -11.94
C GLU A 158 4.54 -7.46 -11.33
N THR A 159 3.98 -8.40 -12.09
CA THR A 159 3.96 -9.82 -11.67
C THR A 159 5.37 -10.38 -11.72
N ARG A 160 5.88 -10.81 -10.57
CA ARG A 160 7.25 -11.34 -10.44
C ARG A 160 7.34 -12.79 -10.88
N PHE A 161 6.36 -13.59 -10.46
CA PHE A 161 6.26 -15.00 -10.80
C PHE A 161 4.84 -15.32 -11.23
N GLU A 162 4.69 -16.15 -12.26
CA GLU A 162 3.40 -16.71 -12.66
C GLU A 162 3.61 -18.13 -13.20
N TRP A 163 2.80 -19.08 -12.74
CA TRP A 163 2.84 -20.45 -13.22
C TRP A 163 1.52 -21.18 -12.96
N VAL A 164 1.38 -22.39 -13.51
CA VAL A 164 0.21 -23.25 -13.31
C VAL A 164 0.62 -24.52 -12.61
N ALA A 165 -0.05 -24.89 -11.53
CA ALA A 165 0.16 -26.12 -10.81
C ALA A 165 -1.13 -26.55 -10.10
N GLU A 166 -1.41 -27.85 -10.05
CA GLU A 166 -2.57 -28.43 -9.35
C GLU A 166 -3.93 -27.81 -9.76
N ASP A 167 -4.14 -27.61 -11.07
CA ASP A 167 -5.33 -26.99 -11.64
C ASP A 167 -5.61 -25.56 -11.13
N ARG A 168 -4.54 -24.85 -10.72
CA ARG A 168 -4.57 -23.46 -10.30
C ARG A 168 -3.49 -22.65 -11.02
N ARG A 169 -3.76 -21.38 -11.25
CA ARG A 169 -2.76 -20.38 -11.62
C ARG A 169 -2.27 -19.72 -10.33
N TRP A 170 -0.96 -19.72 -10.15
CA TRP A 170 -0.28 -19.09 -9.03
C TRP A 170 0.45 -17.86 -9.56
N ALA A 171 0.41 -16.77 -8.81
CA ALA A 171 1.15 -15.57 -9.14
C ALA A 171 1.69 -14.90 -7.87
N ILE A 172 2.85 -14.26 -7.98
CA ILE A 172 3.34 -13.33 -6.97
C ILE A 172 3.36 -11.95 -7.60
N ARG A 173 2.60 -11.02 -7.01
CA ARG A 173 2.39 -9.66 -7.50
C ARG A 173 2.66 -8.71 -6.34
N GLY A 174 3.74 -7.92 -6.41
CA GLY A 174 4.19 -7.12 -5.27
C GLY A 174 4.33 -7.95 -4.00
N GLY A 175 3.70 -7.50 -2.92
CA GLY A 175 3.69 -8.18 -1.63
C GLY A 175 2.68 -9.32 -1.51
N SER A 176 2.03 -9.77 -2.59
CA SER A 176 0.93 -10.75 -2.52
C SER A 176 1.20 -12.06 -3.27
N LEU A 177 0.81 -13.18 -2.64
CA LEU A 177 0.64 -14.48 -3.28
C LEU A 177 -0.81 -14.64 -3.73
N CYS A 178 -1.06 -14.67 -5.03
CA CYS A 178 -2.38 -14.86 -5.61
C CYS A 178 -2.55 -16.27 -6.17
N VAL A 179 -3.73 -16.84 -5.93
CA VAL A 179 -4.13 -18.17 -6.38
C VAL A 179 -5.47 -18.05 -7.09
N GLU A 180 -5.49 -18.45 -8.35
CA GLU A 180 -6.64 -18.35 -9.24
C GLU A 180 -7.04 -19.73 -9.78
N THR A 181 -8.33 -20.02 -9.89
CA THR A 181 -8.81 -21.19 -10.62
C THR A 181 -8.52 -21.04 -12.12
N LEU A 182 -8.25 -22.14 -12.84
CA LEU A 182 -7.95 -22.05 -14.29
C LEU A 182 -9.09 -21.50 -15.15
N ASP A 183 -10.33 -21.53 -14.65
CA ASP A 183 -11.49 -20.91 -15.30
C ASP A 183 -11.66 -19.42 -14.95
N GLY A 184 -10.77 -18.87 -14.12
CA GLY A 184 -10.70 -17.47 -13.70
C GLY A 184 -11.86 -17.00 -12.82
N ARG A 185 -12.63 -17.93 -12.25
CA ARG A 185 -13.82 -17.59 -11.45
C ARG A 185 -13.52 -17.23 -10.01
N THR A 186 -12.40 -17.71 -9.47
CA THR A 186 -12.02 -17.46 -8.10
C THR A 186 -10.55 -17.08 -8.07
N GLU A 187 -10.27 -15.91 -7.53
CA GLU A 187 -8.94 -15.44 -7.20
C GLU A 187 -8.90 -15.13 -5.70
N SER A 188 -7.81 -15.49 -5.03
CA SER A 188 -7.53 -15.14 -3.64
C SER A 188 -6.09 -14.72 -3.54
N CYS A 189 -5.84 -13.56 -2.94
CA CYS A 189 -4.50 -13.02 -2.73
C CYS A 189 -4.21 -12.91 -1.23
N TYR A 190 -3.00 -13.28 -0.85
CA TYR A 190 -2.54 -13.35 0.54
C TYR A 190 -1.28 -12.51 0.70
N GLY A 191 -1.25 -11.62 1.69
CA GLY A 191 -0.13 -10.73 1.97
C GLY A 191 1.08 -11.51 2.49
N LEU A 192 2.17 -11.49 1.72
CA LEU A 192 3.41 -12.24 1.99
C LEU A 192 4.21 -11.67 3.18
N THR A 193 3.91 -10.44 3.61
CA THR A 193 4.47 -9.82 4.82
C THR A 193 4.09 -10.58 6.10
N ASN A 194 3.03 -11.39 6.05
CA ASN A 194 2.58 -12.25 7.16
C ASN A 194 3.23 -13.64 7.18
N VAL A 195 4.20 -13.91 6.29
CA VAL A 195 4.95 -15.18 6.30
C VAL A 195 6.04 -15.13 7.38
N GLU A 196 6.07 -16.14 8.25
CA GLU A 196 7.05 -16.30 9.32
C GLU A 196 8.12 -17.36 9.01
N GLY A 197 7.87 -18.21 8.02
CA GLY A 197 8.78 -19.29 7.69
C GLY A 197 8.51 -19.86 6.32
N ALA A 198 9.59 -20.19 5.61
CA ALA A 198 9.52 -20.92 4.35
C ALA A 198 10.45 -22.13 4.39
N ARG A 199 10.01 -23.25 3.81
CA ARG A 199 10.86 -24.44 3.70
C ARG A 199 10.58 -25.20 2.42
N ILE A 200 11.61 -25.36 1.59
CA ILE A 200 11.54 -26.25 0.44
C ILE A 200 11.36 -27.70 0.90
N GLY A 201 10.36 -28.38 0.36
CA GLY A 201 10.08 -29.79 0.62
C GLY A 201 11.17 -30.72 0.07
N ASP A 202 11.20 -31.95 0.57
CA ASP A 202 12.28 -32.91 0.27
C ASP A 202 12.40 -33.26 -1.22
N ASP A 203 11.28 -33.22 -1.96
CA ASP A 203 11.24 -33.42 -3.41
C ASP A 203 11.58 -32.17 -4.24
N GLY A 204 11.75 -31.02 -3.57
CA GLY A 204 12.07 -29.73 -4.17
C GLY A 204 10.94 -29.08 -4.95
N THR A 205 9.75 -29.68 -5.01
CA THR A 205 8.66 -29.19 -5.87
C THR A 205 7.62 -28.36 -5.12
N VAL A 206 7.70 -28.34 -3.79
CA VAL A 206 6.77 -27.65 -2.91
C VAL A 206 7.54 -26.72 -1.98
N LEU A 207 7.03 -25.50 -1.79
CA LEU A 207 7.49 -24.58 -0.75
C LEU A 207 6.45 -24.56 0.37
N ALA A 208 6.77 -25.11 1.53
CA ALA A 208 5.92 -25.02 2.72
C ALA A 208 6.03 -23.62 3.32
N LEU A 209 4.90 -23.05 3.73
CA LEU A 209 4.80 -21.71 4.33
C LEU A 209 4.19 -21.79 5.72
N ALA A 210 4.80 -21.09 6.67
CA ALA A 210 4.23 -20.78 7.97
C ALA A 210 3.76 -19.33 7.97
N TRP A 211 2.52 -19.09 8.40
CA TRP A 211 1.86 -17.78 8.40
C TRP A 211 1.56 -17.36 9.83
N ASP A 212 1.76 -16.08 10.13
CA ASP A 212 1.19 -15.46 11.32
C ASP A 212 -0.29 -15.13 11.03
N PRO A 213 -1.26 -15.68 11.78
CA PRO A 213 -2.66 -15.30 11.63
C PRO A 213 -2.95 -13.86 12.09
N GLY A 214 -2.00 -13.19 12.76
CA GLY A 214 -2.17 -11.87 13.36
C GLY A 214 -2.93 -11.94 14.70
N GLU A 215 -2.64 -11.02 15.61
CA GLU A 215 -3.39 -10.89 16.88
C GLU A 215 -4.71 -10.13 16.63
N LEU A 216 -5.84 -10.83 16.73
CA LEU A 216 -7.16 -10.20 16.80
C LEU A 216 -7.54 -9.93 18.27
N PRO A 217 -8.35 -8.89 18.56
CA PRO A 217 -8.73 -8.55 19.93
C PRO A 217 -9.36 -9.74 20.68
N ASP A 218 -8.91 -10.00 21.90
CA ASP A 218 -9.28 -11.16 22.73
C ASP A 218 -10.69 -11.06 23.37
N ASP A 219 -11.59 -10.28 22.77
CA ASP A 219 -12.97 -10.11 23.22
C ASP A 219 -13.96 -10.96 22.40
N ALA A 220 -15.20 -11.06 22.88
CA ALA A 220 -16.22 -11.91 22.25
C ALA A 220 -16.58 -11.47 20.81
N VAL A 221 -16.31 -10.22 20.45
CA VAL A 221 -16.52 -9.68 19.10
C VAL A 221 -15.32 -10.04 18.22
N GLY A 222 -14.11 -9.89 18.75
CA GLY A 222 -12.87 -10.33 18.13
C GLY A 222 -12.86 -11.83 17.88
N THR A 223 -13.31 -12.68 18.81
CA THR A 223 -13.40 -14.15 18.60
C THR A 223 -14.35 -14.52 17.45
N LEU A 224 -15.45 -13.78 17.28
CA LEU A 224 -16.41 -13.98 16.19
C LEU A 224 -15.84 -13.47 14.85
N LEU A 225 -15.12 -12.34 14.87
CA LEU A 225 -14.43 -11.78 13.72
C LEU A 225 -13.25 -12.67 13.30
N SER A 226 -12.47 -13.22 14.23
CA SER A 226 -11.43 -14.23 13.97
C SER A 226 -12.01 -15.46 13.30
N TRP A 227 -13.13 -15.99 13.78
CA TRP A 227 -13.76 -17.15 13.15
C TRP A 227 -14.29 -16.87 11.73
N ILE A 228 -14.72 -15.65 11.45
CA ILE A 228 -15.14 -15.23 10.10
C ILE A 228 -13.92 -14.96 9.21
N ALA A 229 -12.87 -14.35 9.75
CA ALA A 229 -11.60 -14.09 9.08
C ALA A 229 -10.87 -15.41 8.74
N ASP A 230 -10.75 -16.36 9.67
CA ASP A 230 -10.18 -17.70 9.44
C ASP A 230 -10.92 -18.48 8.33
N LYS A 231 -12.22 -18.21 8.14
CA LYS A 231 -13.01 -18.84 7.08
C LYS A 231 -12.87 -18.15 5.72
N LEU A 232 -12.50 -16.87 5.70
CA LEU A 232 -12.41 -16.05 4.49
C LEU A 232 -10.95 -15.85 4.03
N TYR A 233 -10.00 -15.93 4.95
CA TYR A 233 -8.57 -15.77 4.77
C TYR A 233 -7.87 -17.03 5.29
N ASN A 234 -7.83 -18.06 4.45
CA ASN A 234 -7.11 -19.30 4.73
C ASN A 234 -5.91 -19.40 3.77
N PRO A 235 -4.76 -18.81 4.11
CA PRO A 235 -3.61 -18.80 3.24
C PRO A 235 -3.08 -20.22 3.02
N PRO A 236 -2.56 -20.54 1.83
CA PRO A 236 -2.11 -21.89 1.52
C PRO A 236 -0.89 -22.24 2.39
N PRO A 237 -0.90 -23.36 3.13
CA PRO A 237 0.25 -23.78 3.95
C PRO A 237 1.43 -24.26 3.09
N ALA A 238 1.22 -24.40 1.77
CA ALA A 238 2.23 -24.78 0.83
C ALA A 238 1.91 -24.26 -0.57
N VAL A 239 2.96 -23.94 -1.31
CA VAL A 239 2.91 -23.48 -2.70
C VAL A 239 3.51 -24.58 -3.58
N SER A 240 2.74 -25.01 -4.58
CA SER A 240 3.22 -25.99 -5.56
C SER A 240 4.10 -25.29 -6.58
N CYS A 241 5.42 -25.44 -6.48
CA CYS A 241 6.41 -24.78 -7.33
C CYS A 241 6.83 -25.62 -8.54
N GLU A 242 6.42 -26.90 -8.62
CA GLU A 242 6.76 -27.92 -9.64
C GLU A 242 8.25 -28.24 -9.84
N THR A 243 9.14 -27.31 -9.50
CA THR A 243 10.59 -27.39 -9.72
C THR A 243 11.35 -26.77 -8.55
N LEU A 244 12.52 -27.34 -8.25
CA LEU A 244 13.44 -26.82 -7.23
C LEU A 244 13.92 -25.40 -7.55
N GLU A 245 14.12 -25.09 -8.83
CA GLU A 245 14.53 -23.75 -9.26
C GLU A 245 13.47 -22.71 -8.91
N ARG A 246 12.19 -22.99 -9.19
CA ARG A 246 11.10 -22.10 -8.83
C ARG A 246 10.92 -21.99 -7.32
N ALA A 247 11.00 -23.10 -6.59
CA ALA A 247 10.90 -23.09 -5.13
C ALA A 247 11.96 -22.17 -4.50
N ARG A 248 13.22 -22.26 -4.97
CA ARG A 248 14.31 -21.37 -4.55
C ARG A 248 14.10 -19.92 -4.96
N ALA A 249 13.59 -19.66 -6.15
CA ALA A 249 13.35 -18.30 -6.62
C ALA A 249 12.23 -17.61 -5.82
N VAL A 250 11.17 -18.35 -5.49
CA VAL A 250 10.08 -17.85 -4.63
C VAL A 250 10.57 -17.64 -3.20
N GLU A 251 11.29 -18.60 -2.62
CA GLU A 251 11.89 -18.47 -1.28
C GLU A 251 12.84 -17.27 -1.19
N ALA A 252 13.72 -17.08 -2.19
CA ALA A 252 14.62 -15.93 -2.23
C ALA A 252 13.88 -14.59 -2.33
N TYR A 253 12.78 -14.52 -3.09
CA TYR A 253 11.94 -13.33 -3.16
C TYR A 253 11.23 -13.03 -1.83
N LEU A 254 10.71 -14.06 -1.15
CA LEU A 254 10.13 -13.90 0.19
C LEU A 254 11.17 -13.36 1.17
N GLN A 255 12.38 -13.91 1.14
CA GLN A 255 13.47 -13.43 1.98
C GLN A 255 13.86 -11.97 1.66
N GLU A 256 13.90 -11.58 0.39
CA GLU A 256 14.17 -10.19 -0.02
C GLU A 256 13.06 -9.25 0.46
N LEU A 257 11.80 -9.63 0.25
CA LEU A 257 10.63 -8.87 0.68
C LEU A 257 10.63 -8.63 2.19
N LEU A 258 10.77 -9.70 2.96
CA LEU A 258 10.69 -9.65 4.41
C LEU A 258 11.89 -8.93 5.03
N ALA A 259 13.09 -9.11 4.49
CA ALA A 259 14.26 -8.35 4.92
C ALA A 259 14.11 -6.84 4.63
N ALA A 260 13.45 -6.47 3.53
CA ALA A 260 13.17 -5.08 3.21
C ALA A 260 12.01 -4.51 4.04
N TYR A 261 11.02 -5.33 4.39
CA TYR A 261 9.84 -4.93 5.14
C TYR A 261 10.16 -4.61 6.60
N ASP A 262 10.75 -5.56 7.34
CA ASP A 262 11.04 -5.41 8.78
C ASP A 262 12.39 -6.01 9.20
N GLY A 263 13.22 -6.42 8.24
CA GLY A 263 14.54 -6.99 8.50
C GLY A 263 14.55 -8.45 8.93
N ARG A 264 13.42 -9.18 8.86
CA ARG A 264 13.38 -10.59 9.26
C ARG A 264 14.05 -11.53 8.23
N GLU A 265 14.50 -12.68 8.73
CA GLU A 265 14.98 -13.81 7.94
C GLU A 265 14.08 -15.03 8.19
N ILE A 266 13.81 -15.83 7.14
CA ILE A 266 12.89 -16.97 7.18
C ILE A 266 13.45 -18.27 6.60
#